data_AF-A0A7J0FFU5-F1
#
_entry.id   AF-A0A7J0FFU5-F1
#
_cell.length_a   1.000
_cell.length_b   1.000
_cell.length_c   1.000
_cell.angle_alpha   90.00
_cell.angle_beta   90.00
_cell.angle_gamma   90.00
#
_symmetry.space_group_name_H-M   'P 1'
#
loop_
_entity.id
_entity.type
_entity.pdbx_description
1 polymer ?
#
loop_
_entity_poly.entity_id
_entity_poly.type
_entity_poly.pdbx_seq_one_letter_code
_entity_poly.pdbx_strand_id
1 'polypeptide(L)'
;MAMQGRALAVLVIVNMAAAALSASLVTFIFGDSLTEVGNNNFLQYSLAKSNFPYYGIDYPGGQATGRFTNGRTIGDIICIFISPTSYIHKRGG
;
A
#
# COMPACT_ATOMS: atom_id res chain seq x y z
N MET A 1 -8.56 46.26 10.03
CA MET A 1 -7.97 45.67 8.80
C MET A 1 -6.73 44.82 9.10
N ALA A 2 -5.78 45.26 9.93
CA ALA A 2 -4.57 44.48 10.27
C ALA A 2 -4.80 43.15 11.04
N MET A 3 -5.83 43.07 11.89
CA MET A 3 -6.12 41.87 12.69
C MET A 3 -6.70 40.71 11.85
N GLN A 4 -7.47 41.02 10.79
CA GLN A 4 -8.01 40.00 9.88
C GLN A 4 -6.93 39.39 8.99
N GLY A 5 -5.95 40.18 8.53
CA GLY A 5 -4.81 39.67 7.78
C GLY A 5 -3.92 38.71 8.60
N ARG A 6 -3.75 38.98 9.91
CA ARG A 6 -3.03 38.08 10.82
C ARG A 6 -3.77 36.77 11.05
N ALA A 7 -5.09 36.81 11.26
CA ALA A 7 -5.89 35.60 11.42
C ALA A 7 -5.87 34.71 10.18
N LEU A 8 -5.95 35.30 8.98
CA LEU A 8 -5.84 34.57 7.71
C LEU A 8 -4.45 33.95 7.53
N ALA A 9 -3.38 34.68 7.84
CA ALA A 9 -2.01 34.16 7.79
C ALA A 9 -1.81 32.98 8.74
N VAL A 10 -2.31 33.06 9.97
CA VAL A 10 -2.27 31.96 10.94
C VAL A 10 -3.05 30.75 10.43
N LEU A 11 -4.25 30.95 9.87
CA LEU A 11 -5.05 29.87 9.30
C LEU A 11 -4.32 29.17 8.14
N VAL A 12 -3.69 29.93 7.25
CA VAL A 12 -2.92 29.37 6.13
C VAL A 12 -1.73 28.56 6.66
N ILE A 13 -0.98 29.10 7.62
CA ILE A 13 0.17 28.42 8.22
C ILE A 13 -0.25 27.11 8.91
N VAL A 14 -1.36 27.12 9.66
CA VAL A 14 -1.89 25.92 10.33
C VAL A 14 -2.28 24.83 9.32
N ASN A 15 -2.95 25.20 8.23
CA ASN A 15 -3.33 24.24 7.19
C ASN A 15 -2.11 23.67 6.44
N MET A 16 -1.09 24.48 6.15
CA MET A 16 0.14 23.98 5.52
C MET A 16 0.92 23.04 6.45
N ALA A 17 0.98 23.34 7.75
CA ALA A 17 1.61 22.47 8.74
C ALA A 17 0.88 21.13 8.89
N ALA A 18 -0.47 21.14 8.88
CA ALA A 18 -1.27 19.92 8.91
C ALA A 18 -1.04 19.03 7.67
N ALA A 19 -0.92 19.63 6.48
CA ALA A 19 -0.63 18.89 5.25
C ALA A 19 0.77 18.25 5.28
N ALA A 20 1.78 18.94 5.81
CA ALA A 20 3.14 18.43 5.93
C ALA A 20 3.26 17.23 6.88
N LEU A 21 2.43 17.18 7.94
CA LEU A 21 2.37 16.05 8.88
C LEU A 21 1.69 14.81 8.29
N SER A 22 1.00 14.93 7.16
CA SER A 22 0.26 13.83 6.52
C SER A 22 1.07 13.06 5.46
N ALA A 23 2.35 13.37 5.27
CA ALA A 23 3.18 12.69 4.28
C ALA A 23 3.36 11.20 4.66
N SER A 24 2.74 10.30 3.88
CA SER A 24 2.93 8.85 4.02
C SER A 24 4.22 8.42 3.34
N LEU A 25 4.94 7.48 3.95
CA LEU A 25 6.05 6.79 3.29
C LEU A 25 5.50 5.94 2.14
N VAL A 26 6.18 6.01 0.98
CA VAL A 26 5.83 5.25 -0.22
C VAL A 26 7.02 4.37 -0.59
N THR A 27 6.74 3.11 -0.92
CA THR A 27 7.74 2.14 -1.36
C THR A 27 7.41 1.69 -2.78
N PHE A 28 8.38 1.81 -3.67
CA PHE A 28 8.31 1.26 -5.01
C PHE A 28 9.13 -0.03 -5.05
N ILE A 29 8.48 -1.12 -5.44
CA ILE A 29 9.09 -2.45 -5.51
C ILE A 29 9.03 -2.89 -6.97
N PHE A 30 10.20 -3.19 -7.53
CA PHE A 30 10.36 -3.72 -8.88
C PHE A 30 10.90 -5.14 -8.78
N GLY A 31 10.46 -6.02 -9.67
CA GLY A 31 10.95 -7.40 -9.69
C GLY A 31 10.05 -8.33 -10.49
N ASP A 32 10.03 -9.58 -10.05
CA ASP A 32 9.34 -10.70 -10.67
C ASP A 32 8.27 -11.28 -9.70
N SER A 33 7.97 -12.56 -9.85
CA SER A 33 7.02 -13.29 -9.02
C SER A 33 7.29 -13.20 -7.52
N LEU A 34 8.55 -13.03 -7.09
CA LEU A 34 8.91 -12.92 -5.67
C LEU A 34 8.45 -11.60 -5.03
N THR A 35 8.16 -10.60 -5.87
CA THR A 35 7.72 -9.27 -5.45
C THR A 35 6.28 -8.96 -5.85
N GLU A 36 5.58 -9.94 -6.45
CA GLU A 36 4.26 -9.73 -7.01
C GLU A 36 3.17 -9.61 -5.94
N VAL A 37 2.27 -8.65 -6.13
CA VAL A 37 1.13 -8.37 -5.25
C VAL A 37 -0.23 -8.39 -5.98
N GLY A 38 -0.25 -8.95 -7.18
CA GLY A 38 -1.46 -9.23 -7.96
C GLY A 38 -1.69 -8.27 -9.12
N ASN A 39 -0.66 -7.54 -9.53
CA ASN A 39 -0.66 -6.66 -10.70
C ASN A 39 -0.99 -7.46 -11.98
N ASN A 40 -0.41 -8.66 -12.11
CA ASN A 40 -0.61 -9.52 -13.27
C ASN A 40 -2.04 -10.06 -13.40
N ASN A 41 -2.83 -10.06 -12.34
CA ASN A 41 -4.23 -10.51 -12.38
C ASN A 41 -5.10 -9.60 -13.26
N PHE A 42 -4.66 -8.36 -13.50
CA PHE A 42 -5.34 -7.37 -14.34
C PHE A 42 -4.83 -7.33 -15.78
N LEU A 43 -3.75 -8.06 -16.09
CA LEU A 43 -3.21 -8.14 -17.44
C LEU A 43 -3.96 -9.21 -18.25
N GLN A 44 -4.65 -8.77 -19.31
CA GLN A 44 -5.53 -9.62 -20.12
C GLN A 44 -4.83 -10.90 -20.63
N TYR A 45 -3.59 -10.76 -21.10
CA TYR A 45 -2.84 -11.84 -21.74
C TYR A 45 -1.76 -12.46 -20.84
N SER A 46 -1.73 -12.13 -19.54
CA SER A 46 -0.77 -12.74 -18.63
C SER A 46 -1.17 -14.17 -18.28
N LEU A 47 -0.26 -15.12 -18.46
CA LEU A 47 -0.37 -16.48 -17.93
C LEU A 47 0.14 -16.57 -16.49
N ALA A 48 1.02 -15.66 -16.08
CA ALA A 48 1.61 -15.60 -14.76
C ALA A 48 0.67 -14.86 -13.79
N LYS A 49 -0.42 -15.51 -13.38
CA LYS A 49 -1.39 -14.97 -12.44
C LYS A 49 -1.19 -15.51 -11.03
N SER A 50 -1.34 -14.64 -10.04
CA SER A 50 -1.18 -14.94 -8.61
C SER A 50 -2.52 -15.04 -7.87
N ASN A 51 -3.61 -15.27 -8.61
CA ASN A 51 -4.96 -15.47 -8.09
C ASN A 51 -5.45 -16.93 -8.16
N PHE A 52 -4.52 -17.89 -8.26
CA PHE A 52 -4.86 -19.32 -8.23
C PHE A 52 -5.16 -19.81 -6.80
N PRO A 53 -6.03 -20.82 -6.62
CA PRO A 53 -6.56 -21.22 -5.32
C PRO A 53 -5.52 -21.84 -4.36
N TYR A 54 -4.36 -22.27 -4.86
CA TYR A 54 -3.28 -22.80 -4.03
C TYR A 54 -2.34 -21.71 -3.48
N TYR A 55 -2.49 -20.45 -3.90
CA TYR A 55 -1.79 -19.33 -3.29
C TYR A 55 -2.63 -18.75 -2.15
N GLY A 56 -1.98 -18.43 -1.04
CA GLY A 56 -2.66 -17.85 0.13
C GLY A 56 -3.51 -18.84 0.92
N ILE A 57 -3.36 -20.15 0.70
CA ILE A 57 -4.14 -21.16 1.43
C ILE A 57 -3.87 -21.12 2.95
N ASP A 58 -2.68 -20.70 3.36
CA ASP A 58 -2.30 -20.55 4.77
C ASP A 58 -2.75 -19.20 5.38
N TYR A 59 -3.36 -18.30 4.59
CA TYR A 59 -3.95 -17.07 5.12
C TYR A 59 -5.36 -17.32 5.69
N PRO A 60 -5.82 -16.48 6.64
CA PRO A 60 -7.21 -16.51 7.07
C PRO A 60 -8.18 -16.40 5.90
N GLY A 61 -9.02 -17.42 5.72
CA GLY A 61 -9.99 -17.52 4.62
C GLY A 61 -9.51 -18.31 3.40
N GLY A 62 -8.23 -18.70 3.33
CA GLY A 62 -7.68 -19.57 2.29
C GLY A 62 -7.86 -19.05 0.87
N GLN A 63 -7.91 -17.72 0.70
CA GLN A 63 -8.12 -17.07 -0.61
C GLN A 63 -6.80 -16.55 -1.17
N ALA A 64 -6.73 -16.52 -2.50
CA ALA A 64 -5.58 -15.98 -3.20
C ALA A 64 -5.36 -14.50 -2.86
N THR A 65 -4.16 -14.18 -2.39
CA THR A 65 -3.81 -12.84 -1.90
C THR A 65 -3.20 -11.93 -2.97
N GLY A 66 -3.01 -12.46 -4.18
CA GLY A 66 -2.25 -11.80 -5.24
C GLY A 66 -0.74 -12.04 -5.16
N ARG A 67 -0.26 -12.90 -4.25
CA ARG A 67 1.15 -13.28 -4.12
C ARG A 67 1.37 -14.70 -4.64
N PHE A 68 2.51 -14.99 -5.25
CA PHE A 68 2.88 -16.35 -5.67
C PHE A 68 3.36 -17.25 -4.50
N THR A 69 2.76 -17.08 -3.32
CA THR A 69 3.15 -17.76 -2.08
C THR A 69 1.98 -17.84 -1.11
N ASN A 70 2.11 -18.69 -0.10
CA ASN A 70 1.17 -18.77 1.03
C ASN A 70 1.52 -17.80 2.18
N GLY A 71 2.61 -17.04 2.04
CA GLY A 71 3.06 -16.10 3.05
C GLY A 71 3.20 -14.67 2.52
N ARG A 72 3.80 -13.83 3.37
CA ARG A 72 4.25 -12.50 2.99
C ARG A 72 5.50 -12.59 2.13
N THR A 73 5.59 -11.74 1.11
CA THR A 73 6.83 -11.53 0.35
C THR A 73 7.84 -10.74 1.18
N ILE A 74 9.10 -10.71 0.74
CA ILE A 74 10.12 -9.84 1.35
C ILE A 74 9.68 -8.37 1.26
N GLY A 75 9.04 -7.97 0.16
CA GLY A 75 8.49 -6.63 -0.02
C GLY A 75 7.45 -6.26 1.04
N ASP A 76 6.56 -7.20 1.37
CA ASP A 76 5.57 -7.00 2.45
C ASP A 76 6.24 -6.84 3.81
N ILE A 77 7.25 -7.67 4.08
CA ILE A 77 7.97 -7.64 5.36
C ILE A 77 8.70 -6.32 5.52
N ILE A 78 9.43 -5.88 4.50
CA ILE A 78 10.12 -4.58 4.51
C ILE A 78 9.11 -3.44 4.70
N CYS A 79 8.02 -3.43 3.93
CA CYS A 79 6.97 -2.40 4.01
C CYS A 79 6.40 -2.29 5.43
N ILE A 80 6.15 -3.41 6.11
CA ILE A 80 5.67 -3.43 7.50
C ILE A 80 6.67 -2.80 8.46
N PHE A 81 7.97 -3.03 8.26
CA PHE A 81 9.01 -2.46 9.12
C PHE A 81 9.21 -0.96 8.90
N ILE A 82 9.16 -0.49 7.66
CA ILE A 82 9.45 0.92 7.32
C ILE A 82 8.19 1.80 7.31
N SER A 83 7.00 1.22 7.16
CA SER A 83 5.72 1.93 7.24
C SER A 83 4.63 1.04 7.85
N PRO A 84 4.61 0.89 9.19
CA PRO A 84 3.69 -0.01 9.89
C PRO A 84 2.20 0.28 9.63
N THR A 85 1.88 1.54 9.30
CA THR A 85 0.54 2.02 8.98
C THR A 85 0.14 1.86 7.51
N SER A 86 1.07 1.59 6.60
CA SER A 86 0.81 1.43 5.16
C SER A 86 0.60 -0.02 4.73
N TYR A 87 0.31 -0.93 5.68
CA TYR A 87 0.06 -2.34 5.38
C TYR A 87 -1.00 -2.46 4.28
N ILE A 88 -0.58 -2.92 3.09
CA ILE A 88 -1.47 -3.21 1.98
C ILE A 88 -2.20 -4.52 2.30
N HIS A 89 -3.16 -4.43 3.22
CA HIS A 89 -4.25 -5.37 3.24
C HIS A 89 -5.18 -4.98 2.09
N LYS A 90 -5.02 -5.61 0.92
CA LYS A 90 -6.15 -5.70 0.00
C LYS A 90 -7.25 -6.44 0.76
N ARG A 91 -8.17 -5.70 1.40
CA ARG A 91 -9.45 -6.28 1.80
C ARG A 91 -10.05 -6.80 0.50
N GLY A 92 -10.22 -8.12 0.42
CA GLY A 92 -11.01 -8.72 -0.64
C GLY A 92 -12.37 -8.05 -0.66
N GLY A 93 -12.73 -7.48 -1.81
CA GLY A 93 -14.10 -7.36 -2.25
C GLY A 93 -14.37 -8.49 -3.23
#